data_AF-A0A7S0ME05-F1
#
_entry.id   AF-A0A7S0ME05-F1
#
_cell.length_a   1.000
_cell.length_b   1.000
_cell.length_c   1.000
_cell.angle_alpha   90.00
_cell.angle_beta   90.00
_cell.angle_gamma   90.00
#
_symmetry.space_group_name_H-M   'P 1'
#
loop_
_entity.id
_entity.type
_entity.pdbx_description
1 polymer ?
#
loop_
_entity_poly.entity_id
_entity_poly.type
_entity_poly.pdbx_seq_one_letter_code
_entity_poly.pdbx_strand_id
1 'polypeptide(L)'
;REVARGFAWPHGAARVVRQPRNVGLVGQWLSCNGDSDPDTDSDAREPAQSVGHKPEVVIFEDDMEVSPLFWVWLRSAWAHYRRREDLSGISLQHQHTEAASGQSHLAIANGHRPYLYKIPGSWGFSPHRRVWPKFLKWQAEKQASGYEPDDLQFRGRDTITTKWWKDMRGAGQDPRMWTQWMMRYMEDQGLFCLYPNLPGQRAFTASWNEEGEHDPGNMKGRLSTPLQTAWDASCEALPASPWRIDWDGSRIPGPERPPRERQCDLSQANVIFDGWIYRMQQRPGGVSKMWTNIVPHMAKAVRDFGGRFTHASAASVRLPGAQDVTCPELDCVSRLPGRDKVFFSSYYRGTPDACFVHAVYDHIPERTGMDVGPHSEYWPRIDNLKYAAGFLSISKSTTDDLCQLYGMCDARFVATSDNRAAPIFRPARASSIAALRRRYAIDREYFLVIGQRYEYKNYDIFWDGLALATRADPSFRDRFMVVVVGPPEHTRHALPVVNIPHLEEEELPVAYSGASAFVYTSKYEGFGMPPIEAGACGATLLLGPFYRDRMPHVFGNLSLYASDASEVEAALRRVAGGDVL
;
A
#
# COMPACT_ATOMS: atom_id res chain seq x y z
N ARG A 1 24.97 -18.93 -41.82
CA ARG A 1 26.25 -18.70 -41.09
C ARG A 1 26.82 -17.32 -41.42
N GLU A 2 26.89 -16.94 -42.69
CA GLU A 2 27.38 -15.61 -43.10
C GLU A 2 26.47 -14.49 -42.62
N VAL A 3 25.14 -14.65 -42.75
CA VAL A 3 24.15 -13.71 -42.18
C VAL A 3 24.40 -13.45 -40.69
N ALA A 4 24.47 -14.49 -39.86
CA ALA A 4 24.74 -14.36 -38.42
C ALA A 4 26.12 -13.77 -38.08
N ARG A 5 27.13 -13.90 -38.96
CA ARG A 5 28.45 -13.27 -38.78
C ARG A 5 28.48 -11.81 -39.21
N GLY A 6 27.59 -11.42 -40.13
CA GLY A 6 27.42 -10.04 -40.57
C GLY A 6 26.59 -9.20 -39.61
N PHE A 7 25.91 -9.82 -38.63
CA PHE A 7 25.16 -9.10 -37.61
C PHE A 7 26.10 -8.29 -36.70
N ALA A 8 25.94 -6.97 -36.74
CA ALA A 8 26.71 -6.06 -35.91
C ALA A 8 26.02 -5.91 -34.54
N TRP A 9 26.65 -6.42 -33.48
CA TRP A 9 26.18 -6.27 -32.11
C TRP A 9 27.00 -5.19 -31.37
N PRO A 10 26.45 -3.98 -31.14
CA PRO A 10 27.21 -2.88 -30.53
C PRO A 10 27.35 -3.01 -29.00
N HIS A 11 26.66 -3.96 -28.36
CA HIS A 11 26.60 -4.07 -26.89
C HIS A 11 27.54 -5.12 -26.30
N GLY A 12 28.53 -5.61 -27.04
CA GLY A 12 29.55 -6.53 -26.52
C GLY A 12 30.16 -7.47 -27.56
N ALA A 13 30.89 -8.48 -27.11
CA ALA A 13 31.46 -9.50 -27.99
C ALA A 13 30.38 -10.43 -28.54
N ALA A 14 30.33 -10.61 -29.86
CA ALA A 14 29.42 -11.53 -30.52
C ALA A 14 30.08 -12.90 -30.76
N ARG A 15 29.38 -13.98 -30.43
CA ARG A 15 29.80 -15.36 -30.72
C ARG A 15 28.68 -16.11 -31.43
N VAL A 16 28.98 -16.66 -32.61
CA VAL A 16 28.04 -17.50 -33.36
C VAL A 16 28.19 -18.96 -32.93
N VAL A 17 27.16 -19.50 -32.25
CA VAL A 17 27.07 -20.93 -31.91
C VAL A 17 26.23 -21.64 -32.97
N ARG A 18 26.82 -22.61 -33.68
CA ARG A 18 26.14 -23.35 -34.74
C ARG A 18 25.52 -24.63 -34.18
N GLN A 19 24.22 -24.82 -34.40
CA GLN A 19 23.57 -26.10 -34.14
C GLN A 19 23.85 -27.12 -35.24
N PRO A 20 24.09 -28.41 -34.91
CA PRO A 20 24.41 -29.45 -35.89
C PRO A 20 23.22 -29.87 -36.76
N ARG A 21 22.00 -29.58 -36.32
CA ARG A 21 20.72 -29.86 -37.02
C ARG A 21 19.76 -28.69 -36.86
N ASN A 22 18.69 -28.65 -37.65
CA ASN A 22 17.58 -27.72 -37.42
C ASN A 22 16.87 -28.12 -36.11
N VAL A 23 16.87 -27.22 -35.12
CA VAL A 23 16.26 -27.42 -33.81
C VAL A 23 14.97 -26.59 -33.62
N GLY A 24 14.55 -25.84 -34.64
CA GLY A 24 13.43 -24.90 -34.55
C GLY A 24 13.71 -23.70 -33.62
N LEU A 25 12.80 -22.73 -33.60
CA LEU A 25 12.91 -21.54 -32.75
C LEU A 25 12.97 -21.91 -31.26
N VAL A 26 12.05 -22.78 -30.83
CA VAL A 26 12.01 -23.31 -29.47
C VAL A 26 13.35 -23.95 -29.12
N GLY A 27 13.84 -24.92 -29.90
CA GLY A 27 15.10 -25.61 -29.61
C GLY A 27 16.34 -24.70 -29.63
N GLN A 28 16.32 -23.59 -30.38
CA GLN A 28 17.38 -22.57 -30.29
C GLN A 28 17.39 -21.93 -28.90
N TRP A 29 16.24 -21.50 -28.39
CA TRP A 29 16.11 -20.88 -27.06
C TRP A 29 16.35 -21.86 -25.91
N LEU A 30 15.94 -23.13 -26.05
CA LEU A 30 16.20 -24.19 -25.06
C LEU A 30 17.70 -24.44 -24.84
N SER A 31 18.50 -24.26 -25.90
CA SER A 31 19.94 -24.54 -25.87
C SER A 31 20.80 -23.41 -25.29
N CYS A 32 20.20 -22.24 -25.00
CA CYS A 32 20.93 -21.05 -24.56
C CYS A 32 21.52 -21.16 -23.14
N ASN A 33 21.04 -22.08 -22.30
CA ASN A 33 21.41 -22.12 -20.89
C ASN A 33 22.58 -23.06 -20.54
N GLY A 34 23.19 -23.72 -21.54
CA GLY A 34 24.22 -24.75 -21.32
C GLY A 34 23.70 -25.95 -20.52
N ASP A 35 24.48 -27.03 -20.44
CA ASP A 35 24.16 -28.23 -19.66
C ASP A 35 23.92 -27.85 -18.19
N SER A 36 22.67 -27.57 -17.85
CA SER A 36 22.22 -27.31 -16.49
C SER A 36 21.49 -28.55 -16.02
N ASP A 37 22.25 -29.42 -15.36
CA ASP A 37 21.69 -30.50 -14.57
C ASP A 37 20.72 -29.89 -13.54
N PRO A 38 19.41 -30.20 -13.62
CA PRO A 38 18.39 -29.60 -12.76
C PRO A 38 18.55 -29.98 -11.27
N ASP A 39 19.39 -30.96 -10.92
CA ASP A 39 19.54 -31.48 -9.55
C ASP A 39 20.73 -30.91 -8.74
N THR A 40 21.55 -30.03 -9.31
CA THR A 40 22.64 -29.38 -8.53
C THR A 40 22.17 -28.11 -7.81
N ASP A 41 21.53 -28.30 -6.65
CA ASP A 41 21.19 -27.24 -5.70
C ASP A 41 22.45 -26.78 -4.90
N SER A 42 23.39 -26.12 -5.56
CA SER A 42 24.67 -25.72 -4.93
C SER A 42 24.71 -24.28 -4.38
N ASP A 43 23.63 -23.50 -4.43
CA ASP A 43 23.62 -22.13 -3.88
C ASP A 43 23.69 -22.10 -2.33
N ALA A 44 23.52 -23.25 -1.65
CA ALA A 44 23.53 -23.33 -0.19
C ALA A 44 24.92 -23.57 0.44
N ARG A 45 25.97 -23.88 -0.34
CA ARG A 45 27.29 -24.28 0.22
C ARG A 45 28.51 -23.89 -0.63
N GLU A 46 28.59 -22.66 -1.13
CA GLU A 46 29.87 -22.17 -1.66
C GLU A 46 30.65 -21.36 -0.59
N PRO A 47 31.90 -21.76 -0.27
CA PRO A 47 32.83 -20.91 0.46
C PRO A 47 33.14 -19.66 -0.39
N ALA A 48 33.28 -18.52 0.27
CA ALA A 48 33.34 -17.17 -0.32
C ALA A 48 34.55 -16.85 -1.23
N GLN A 49 35.23 -17.82 -1.85
CA GLN A 49 36.51 -17.60 -2.55
C GLN A 49 36.63 -18.18 -3.97
N SER A 50 35.55 -18.61 -4.63
CA SER A 50 35.56 -18.89 -6.07
C SER A 50 34.32 -18.31 -6.77
N VAL A 51 34.33 -17.00 -7.01
CA VAL A 51 33.23 -16.32 -7.71
C VAL A 51 33.33 -16.58 -9.23
N GLY A 52 32.87 -17.76 -9.65
CA GLY A 52 32.44 -18.01 -11.02
C GLY A 52 30.96 -17.72 -11.13
N HIS A 53 30.55 -16.45 -11.26
CA HIS A 53 29.14 -16.12 -11.49
C HIS A 53 28.65 -16.80 -12.79
N LYS A 54 27.69 -17.72 -12.71
CA LYS A 54 26.94 -18.18 -13.90
C LYS A 54 26.24 -16.96 -14.54
N PRO A 55 26.34 -16.78 -15.87
CA PRO A 55 25.84 -15.58 -16.54
C PRO A 55 24.30 -15.54 -16.58
N GLU A 56 23.72 -14.35 -16.44
CA GLU A 56 22.30 -14.13 -16.72
C GLU A 56 22.05 -14.18 -18.24
N VAL A 57 20.90 -14.72 -18.65
CA VAL A 57 20.54 -14.91 -20.06
C VAL A 57 19.37 -14.00 -20.43
N VAL A 58 19.41 -13.44 -21.63
CA VAL A 58 18.30 -12.72 -22.25
C VAL A 58 18.15 -13.17 -23.70
N ILE A 59 16.91 -13.28 -24.15
CA ILE A 59 16.53 -13.78 -25.46
C ILE A 59 15.99 -12.61 -26.29
N PHE A 60 16.50 -12.46 -27.50
CA PHE A 60 16.04 -11.47 -28.47
C PHE A 60 15.62 -12.17 -29.78
N GLU A 61 14.62 -11.60 -30.44
CA GLU A 61 14.20 -11.92 -31.81
C GLU A 61 15.00 -11.07 -32.81
N ASP A 62 14.88 -11.36 -34.10
CA ASP A 62 15.68 -10.76 -35.18
C ASP A 62 15.22 -9.35 -35.59
N ASP A 63 13.97 -8.99 -35.33
CA ASP A 63 13.34 -7.70 -35.65
C ASP A 63 13.35 -6.70 -34.48
N MET A 64 14.21 -6.94 -33.49
CA MET A 64 14.24 -6.22 -32.22
C MET A 64 15.29 -5.12 -32.19
N GLU A 65 14.87 -3.91 -31.81
CA GLU A 65 15.77 -2.86 -31.34
C GLU A 65 15.91 -2.91 -29.81
N VAL A 66 17.12 -2.74 -29.31
CA VAL A 66 17.44 -2.83 -27.88
C VAL A 66 18.01 -1.50 -27.39
N SER A 67 17.48 -1.01 -26.28
CA SER A 67 18.00 0.17 -25.59
C SER A 67 19.47 -0.04 -25.21
N PRO A 68 20.37 0.96 -25.34
CA PRO A 68 21.75 0.84 -24.84
C PRO A 68 21.85 0.61 -23.32
N LEU A 69 20.76 0.80 -22.58
CA LEU A 69 20.69 0.68 -21.12
C LEU A 69 20.11 -0.66 -20.66
N PHE A 70 19.63 -1.50 -21.59
CA PHE A 70 18.90 -2.74 -21.27
C PHE A 70 19.66 -3.63 -20.28
N TRP A 71 20.97 -3.77 -20.49
CA TRP A 71 21.80 -4.69 -19.73
C TRP A 71 22.06 -4.20 -18.30
N VAL A 72 22.29 -2.90 -18.13
CA VAL A 72 22.50 -2.29 -16.81
C VAL A 72 21.23 -2.41 -15.98
N TRP A 73 20.07 -2.14 -16.58
CA TRP A 73 18.80 -2.28 -15.90
C TRP A 73 18.49 -3.75 -15.57
N LEU A 74 18.64 -4.66 -16.53
CA LEU A 74 18.38 -6.09 -16.34
C LEU A 74 19.22 -6.67 -15.21
N ARG A 75 20.52 -6.34 -15.15
CA ARG A 75 21.41 -6.78 -14.06
C ARG A 75 20.97 -6.23 -12.70
N SER A 76 20.52 -4.99 -12.66
CA SER A 76 20.01 -4.37 -11.43
C SER A 76 18.71 -5.04 -10.96
N ALA A 77 17.79 -5.30 -11.89
CA ALA A 77 16.55 -6.03 -11.61
C ALA A 77 16.83 -7.46 -11.12
N TRP A 78 17.76 -8.19 -11.74
CA TRP A 78 18.16 -9.52 -11.26
C TRP A 78 18.83 -9.47 -9.90
N ALA A 79 19.74 -8.53 -9.66
CA ALA A 79 20.38 -8.38 -8.35
C ALA A 79 19.35 -8.18 -7.23
N HIS A 80 18.27 -7.45 -7.52
CA HIS A 80 17.21 -7.14 -6.57
C HIS A 80 16.17 -8.25 -6.43
N TYR A 81 15.75 -8.90 -7.52
CA TYR A 81 14.62 -9.82 -7.52
C TYR A 81 14.96 -11.31 -7.65
N ARG A 82 16.23 -11.70 -7.92
CA ARG A 82 16.62 -13.10 -8.15
C ARG A 82 16.23 -14.11 -7.07
N ARG A 83 15.96 -13.64 -5.84
CA ARG A 83 15.57 -14.48 -4.69
C ARG A 83 14.08 -14.73 -4.61
N ARG A 84 13.27 -14.03 -5.40
CA ARG A 84 11.82 -14.21 -5.44
C ARG A 84 11.47 -15.62 -5.95
N GLU A 85 10.47 -16.22 -5.32
CA GLU A 85 9.97 -17.56 -5.66
C GLU A 85 8.82 -17.49 -6.67
N ASP A 86 8.19 -16.33 -6.81
CA ASP A 86 7.04 -16.06 -7.66
C ASP A 86 7.41 -15.49 -9.03
N LEU A 87 8.68 -15.60 -9.45
CA LEU A 87 9.21 -14.98 -10.66
C LEU A 87 9.60 -16.03 -11.71
N SER A 88 8.95 -16.00 -12.88
CA SER A 88 9.29 -16.84 -14.03
C SER A 88 10.44 -16.28 -14.86
N GLY A 89 10.58 -14.95 -14.89
CA GLY A 89 11.59 -14.22 -15.65
C GLY A 89 11.33 -12.71 -15.67
N ILE A 90 12.18 -11.97 -16.36
CA ILE A 90 12.07 -10.52 -16.56
C ILE A 90 11.90 -10.27 -18.06
N SER A 91 10.88 -9.51 -18.46
CA SER A 91 10.76 -9.00 -19.82
C SER A 91 11.33 -7.58 -19.89
N LEU A 92 11.89 -7.21 -21.04
CA LEU A 92 12.42 -5.88 -21.31
C LEU A 92 11.45 -5.00 -22.13
N GLN A 93 10.34 -5.58 -22.59
CA GLN A 93 9.33 -4.87 -23.36
C GLN A 93 8.40 -4.04 -22.47
N HIS A 94 7.73 -3.06 -23.07
CA HIS A 94 6.55 -2.44 -22.48
C HIS A 94 5.33 -3.32 -22.76
N GLN A 95 4.41 -3.45 -21.81
CA GLN A 95 3.27 -4.35 -21.98
C GLN A 95 2.08 -3.67 -22.66
N HIS A 96 1.70 -4.19 -23.84
CA HIS A 96 0.51 -3.80 -24.59
C HIS A 96 -0.52 -4.94 -24.73
N THR A 97 -0.56 -5.91 -23.82
CA THR A 97 -1.38 -7.12 -24.02
C THR A 97 -2.86 -6.96 -23.73
N GLU A 98 -3.65 -7.59 -24.59
CA GLU A 98 -5.02 -8.01 -24.33
C GLU A 98 -5.03 -9.46 -23.85
N ALA A 99 -5.62 -9.75 -22.69
CA ALA A 99 -5.71 -11.14 -22.22
C ALA A 99 -6.65 -12.00 -23.08
N ALA A 100 -7.70 -11.41 -23.67
CA ALA A 100 -8.65 -12.07 -24.57
C ALA A 100 -9.07 -11.11 -25.69
N SER A 101 -9.47 -11.64 -26.84
CA SER A 101 -9.83 -10.86 -28.02
C SER A 101 -10.92 -9.81 -27.74
N GLY A 102 -10.72 -8.59 -28.24
CA GLY A 102 -11.66 -7.48 -28.10
C GLY A 102 -11.61 -6.83 -26.73
N GLN A 103 -10.45 -6.82 -26.07
CA GLN A 103 -10.20 -6.04 -24.86
C GLN A 103 -9.32 -4.83 -25.20
N SER A 104 -9.27 -3.82 -24.32
CA SER A 104 -8.39 -2.66 -24.53
C SER A 104 -6.96 -2.95 -24.08
N HIS A 105 -5.98 -2.26 -24.67
CA HIS A 105 -4.60 -2.23 -24.16
C HIS A 105 -4.56 -1.84 -22.68
N LEU A 106 -3.78 -2.59 -21.90
CA LEU A 106 -3.62 -2.36 -20.47
C LEU A 106 -2.59 -1.27 -20.18
N ALA A 107 -3.01 -0.24 -19.45
CA ALA A 107 -2.10 0.77 -18.90
C ALA A 107 -2.00 0.57 -17.38
N ILE A 108 -0.79 0.25 -16.88
CA ILE A 108 -0.55 0.03 -15.45
C ILE A 108 -0.16 1.37 -14.79
N ALA A 109 -1.15 2.03 -14.18
CA ALA A 109 -0.97 3.30 -13.48
C ALA A 109 -0.41 3.09 -12.04
N ASN A 110 0.84 2.64 -11.91
CA ASN A 110 1.50 2.38 -10.62
C ASN A 110 2.67 3.35 -10.32
N GLY A 111 2.66 4.54 -10.94
CA GLY A 111 3.72 5.54 -10.79
C GLY A 111 5.04 5.13 -11.46
N HIS A 112 4.96 4.46 -12.61
CA HIS A 112 6.12 4.06 -13.40
C HIS A 112 7.09 3.10 -12.68
N ARG A 113 6.54 2.21 -11.84
CA ARG A 113 7.31 1.18 -11.14
C ARG A 113 7.21 -0.16 -11.86
N PRO A 114 8.28 -0.96 -11.90
CA PRO A 114 8.20 -2.33 -12.39
C PRO A 114 7.12 -3.13 -11.66
N TYR A 115 6.51 -4.08 -12.36
CA TYR A 115 5.40 -4.89 -11.87
C TYR A 115 5.52 -6.34 -12.34
N LEU A 116 4.84 -7.24 -11.62
CA LEU A 116 4.72 -8.65 -11.91
C LEU A 116 3.42 -8.91 -12.67
N TYR A 117 3.47 -9.64 -13.78
CA TYR A 117 2.32 -9.88 -14.64
C TYR A 117 2.18 -11.35 -15.03
N LYS A 118 0.94 -11.83 -15.18
CA LYS A 118 0.65 -13.24 -15.51
C LYS A 118 1.04 -13.65 -16.93
N ILE A 119 1.09 -12.69 -17.85
CA ILE A 119 1.48 -12.97 -19.23
C ILE A 119 3.00 -12.74 -19.34
N PRO A 120 3.78 -13.73 -19.80
CA PRO A 120 5.21 -13.55 -20.06
C PRO A 120 5.42 -12.70 -21.31
N GLY A 121 6.53 -11.96 -21.34
CA GLY A 121 6.90 -11.19 -22.52
C GLY A 121 7.71 -12.05 -23.48
N SER A 122 7.50 -11.87 -24.78
CA SER A 122 8.30 -12.53 -25.82
C SER A 122 9.51 -11.69 -26.23
N TRP A 123 9.42 -10.36 -26.14
CA TRP A 123 10.47 -9.46 -26.57
C TRP A 123 11.42 -9.12 -25.42
N GLY A 124 12.67 -9.58 -25.54
CA GLY A 124 13.69 -9.36 -24.51
C GLY A 124 13.44 -10.17 -23.22
N PHE A 125 12.95 -11.40 -23.33
CA PHE A 125 12.71 -12.25 -22.17
C PHE A 125 14.00 -12.78 -21.58
N SER A 126 14.20 -12.52 -20.29
CA SER A 126 15.27 -13.05 -19.48
C SER A 126 14.69 -14.10 -18.51
N PRO A 127 14.91 -15.39 -18.77
CA PRO A 127 14.33 -16.46 -17.96
C PRO A 127 14.94 -16.53 -16.54
N HIS A 128 14.12 -16.83 -15.53
CA HIS A 128 14.64 -17.10 -14.20
C HIS A 128 15.40 -18.43 -14.16
N ARG A 129 16.68 -18.40 -13.78
CA ARG A 129 17.61 -19.55 -13.85
C ARG A 129 17.11 -20.84 -13.18
N ARG A 130 16.33 -20.73 -12.10
CA ARG A 130 15.80 -21.89 -11.34
C ARG A 130 14.45 -22.38 -11.86
N VAL A 131 13.74 -21.55 -12.62
CA VAL A 131 12.39 -21.85 -13.13
C VAL A 131 12.47 -22.41 -14.53
N TRP A 132 13.33 -21.83 -15.38
CA TRP A 132 13.41 -22.18 -16.79
C TRP A 132 13.69 -23.65 -17.03
N PRO A 133 14.73 -24.30 -16.45
CA PRO A 133 14.96 -25.73 -16.66
C PRO A 133 13.78 -26.61 -16.22
N LYS A 134 13.07 -26.22 -15.14
CA LYS A 134 11.88 -26.92 -14.65
C LYS A 134 10.72 -26.81 -15.63
N PHE A 135 10.49 -25.61 -16.18
CA PHE A 135 9.53 -25.38 -17.25
C PHE A 135 9.83 -26.26 -18.46
N LEU A 136 11.10 -26.34 -18.90
CA LEU A 136 11.48 -27.15 -20.06
C LEU A 136 11.23 -28.63 -19.85
N LYS A 137 11.61 -29.15 -18.68
CA LYS A 137 11.35 -30.54 -18.30
C LYS A 137 9.85 -30.82 -18.29
N TRP A 138 9.07 -29.95 -17.64
CA TRP A 138 7.61 -30.06 -17.58
C TRP A 138 6.98 -30.03 -18.97
N GLN A 139 7.42 -29.13 -19.85
CA GLN A 139 6.90 -29.02 -21.21
C GLN A 139 7.15 -30.31 -22.00
N ALA A 140 8.38 -30.83 -21.96
CA ALA A 140 8.75 -32.06 -22.67
C ALA A 140 7.94 -33.27 -22.18
N GLU A 141 7.76 -33.41 -20.86
CA GLU A 141 6.94 -34.47 -20.25
C GLU A 141 5.47 -34.38 -20.68
N LYS A 142 4.89 -33.17 -20.66
CA LYS A 142 3.50 -32.93 -21.09
C LYS A 142 3.30 -33.20 -22.58
N GLN A 143 4.20 -32.71 -23.42
CA GLN A 143 4.17 -32.97 -24.86
C GLN A 143 4.24 -34.47 -25.16
N ALA A 144 5.10 -35.23 -24.47
CA ALA A 144 5.19 -36.67 -24.64
C ALA A 144 3.90 -37.42 -24.25
N SER A 145 3.10 -36.88 -23.34
CA SER A 145 1.78 -37.44 -22.98
C SER A 145 0.65 -37.08 -23.96
N GLY A 146 0.90 -36.24 -24.97
CA GLY A 146 -0.12 -35.70 -25.86
C GLY A 146 -1.00 -34.61 -25.22
N TYR A 147 -0.53 -33.97 -24.14
CA TYR A 147 -1.22 -32.84 -23.53
C TYR A 147 -1.08 -31.58 -24.39
N GLU A 148 -2.14 -30.79 -24.48
CA GLU A 148 -2.17 -29.50 -25.16
C GLU A 148 -2.46 -28.40 -24.12
N PRO A 149 -1.74 -27.27 -24.13
CA PRO A 149 -1.91 -26.19 -23.17
C PRO A 149 -3.06 -25.24 -23.58
N ASP A 150 -4.16 -25.72 -24.14
CA ASP A 150 -5.20 -24.92 -24.82
C ASP A 150 -6.45 -24.63 -23.97
N ASP A 151 -6.30 -24.68 -22.65
CA ASP A 151 -7.40 -24.56 -21.69
C ASP A 151 -7.32 -23.29 -20.81
N LEU A 152 -6.37 -22.38 -21.09
CA LEU A 152 -6.33 -21.09 -20.39
C LEU A 152 -7.50 -20.21 -20.81
N GLN A 153 -8.31 -19.84 -19.83
CA GLN A 153 -9.47 -18.97 -19.99
C GLN A 153 -9.37 -17.73 -19.10
N PHE A 154 -9.86 -16.62 -19.63
CA PHE A 154 -10.05 -15.38 -18.92
C PHE A 154 -11.51 -14.91 -19.05
N ARG A 155 -12.21 -14.79 -17.91
CA ARG A 155 -13.65 -14.45 -17.83
C ARG A 155 -14.54 -15.30 -18.75
N GLY A 156 -14.29 -16.61 -18.75
CA GLY A 156 -15.05 -17.60 -19.54
C GLY A 156 -14.78 -17.56 -21.05
N ARG A 157 -13.76 -16.82 -21.50
CA ARG A 157 -13.30 -16.79 -22.90
C ARG A 157 -11.87 -17.31 -22.98
N ASP A 158 -11.50 -17.92 -24.09
CA ASP A 158 -10.11 -18.29 -24.34
C ASP A 158 -9.21 -17.04 -24.27
N THR A 159 -8.03 -17.19 -23.67
CA THR A 159 -7.01 -16.16 -23.78
C THR A 159 -6.61 -16.00 -25.25
N ILE A 160 -6.03 -14.86 -25.61
CA ILE A 160 -5.67 -14.58 -27.01
C ILE A 160 -4.75 -15.66 -27.60
N THR A 161 -3.80 -16.15 -26.80
CA THR A 161 -2.86 -17.20 -27.19
C THR A 161 -3.51 -18.58 -27.24
N THR A 162 -4.48 -18.89 -26.34
CA THR A 162 -5.31 -20.10 -26.44
C THR A 162 -6.15 -20.10 -27.72
N LYS A 163 -6.75 -18.95 -28.05
CA LYS A 163 -7.51 -18.80 -29.29
C LYS A 163 -6.62 -19.06 -30.51
N TRP A 164 -5.45 -18.42 -30.58
CA TRP A 164 -4.49 -18.65 -31.67
C TRP A 164 -4.06 -20.12 -31.76
N TRP A 165 -3.84 -20.77 -30.62
CA TRP A 165 -3.50 -22.19 -30.57
C TRP A 165 -4.57 -23.06 -31.23
N LYS A 166 -5.84 -22.85 -30.87
CA LYS A 166 -6.99 -23.59 -31.43
C LYS A 166 -7.22 -23.27 -32.90
N ASP A 167 -7.07 -22.00 -33.30
CA ASP A 167 -7.21 -21.59 -34.70
C ASP A 167 -6.15 -22.28 -35.58
N MET A 168 -4.88 -22.32 -35.14
CA MET A 168 -3.79 -23.02 -35.83
C MET A 168 -4.07 -24.53 -35.95
N ARG A 169 -4.49 -25.18 -34.86
CA ARG A 169 -4.89 -26.60 -34.88
C ARG A 169 -6.05 -26.84 -35.86
N GLY A 170 -7.07 -25.99 -35.84
CA GLY A 170 -8.20 -26.05 -36.77
C GLY A 170 -7.81 -25.89 -38.23
N ALA A 171 -6.74 -25.13 -38.51
CA ALA A 171 -6.14 -24.98 -39.83
C ALA A 171 -5.19 -26.13 -40.21
N GLY A 172 -5.05 -27.16 -39.38
CA GLY A 172 -4.13 -28.29 -39.61
C GLY A 172 -2.65 -27.96 -39.38
N GLN A 173 -2.36 -26.84 -38.70
CA GLN A 173 -1.01 -26.43 -38.35
C GLN A 173 -0.60 -26.99 -36.97
N ASP A 174 0.70 -27.13 -36.75
CA ASP A 174 1.27 -27.50 -35.46
C ASP A 174 1.74 -26.25 -34.70
N PRO A 175 0.99 -25.76 -33.69
CA PRO A 175 1.36 -24.57 -32.92
C PRO A 175 2.64 -24.81 -32.10
N ARG A 176 3.60 -23.91 -32.27
CA ARG A 176 4.94 -23.97 -31.63
C ARG A 176 5.20 -22.81 -30.66
N MET A 177 4.13 -22.21 -30.12
CA MET A 177 4.19 -21.04 -29.25
C MET A 177 4.63 -21.40 -27.83
N TRP A 178 5.91 -21.18 -27.51
CA TRP A 178 6.43 -21.41 -26.15
C TRP A 178 5.72 -20.54 -25.10
N THR A 179 5.25 -19.34 -25.47
CA THR A 179 4.54 -18.43 -24.56
C THR A 179 3.27 -19.07 -24.04
N GLN A 180 2.51 -19.81 -24.86
CA GLN A 180 1.32 -20.55 -24.40
C GLN A 180 1.69 -21.60 -23.35
N TRP A 181 2.74 -22.39 -23.61
CA TRP A 181 3.26 -23.37 -22.65
C TRP A 181 3.72 -22.71 -21.35
N MET A 182 4.45 -21.60 -21.46
CA MET A 182 4.95 -20.85 -20.31
C MET A 182 3.82 -20.23 -19.51
N MET A 183 2.79 -19.66 -20.16
CA MET A 183 1.61 -19.12 -19.49
C MET A 183 0.89 -20.20 -18.69
N ARG A 184 0.72 -21.39 -19.28
CA ARG A 184 0.08 -22.51 -18.58
C ARG A 184 0.90 -22.97 -17.39
N TYR A 185 2.22 -23.09 -17.58
CA TYR A 185 3.14 -23.43 -16.49
C TYR A 185 3.15 -22.38 -15.38
N MET A 186 3.15 -21.10 -15.75
CA MET A 186 3.09 -19.99 -14.80
C MET A 186 1.79 -20.02 -13.99
N GLU A 187 0.66 -20.29 -14.62
CA GLU A 187 -0.63 -20.45 -13.93
C GLU A 187 -0.60 -21.63 -12.96
N ASP A 188 -0.11 -22.81 -13.40
CA ASP A 188 0.02 -24.00 -12.56
C ASP A 188 0.95 -23.81 -11.35
N GLN A 189 1.97 -22.94 -11.50
CA GLN A 189 2.99 -22.71 -10.47
C GLN A 189 2.81 -21.39 -9.69
N GLY A 190 1.78 -20.60 -10.01
CA GLY A 190 1.54 -19.28 -9.38
C GLY A 190 2.67 -18.27 -9.64
N LEU A 191 3.30 -18.31 -10.82
CA LEU A 191 4.44 -17.48 -11.20
C LEU A 191 4.02 -16.24 -12.01
N PHE A 192 4.88 -15.22 -11.99
CA PHE A 192 4.71 -13.97 -12.72
C PHE A 192 5.98 -13.58 -13.47
N CYS A 193 5.84 -12.80 -14.55
CA CYS A 193 6.96 -12.16 -15.24
C CYS A 193 7.10 -10.70 -14.80
N LEU A 194 8.32 -10.24 -14.54
CA LEU A 194 8.58 -8.83 -14.21
C LEU A 194 8.67 -7.98 -15.47
N TYR A 195 8.02 -6.82 -15.47
CA TYR A 195 8.05 -5.85 -16.55
C TYR A 195 8.55 -4.48 -16.08
N PRO A 196 9.30 -3.74 -16.93
CA PRO A 196 9.52 -2.31 -16.73
C PRO A 196 8.20 -1.54 -16.90
N ASN A 197 8.09 -0.37 -16.26
CA ASN A 197 6.97 0.55 -16.48
C ASN A 197 7.49 1.97 -16.66
N LEU A 198 8.14 2.26 -17.78
CA LEU A 198 8.84 3.54 -17.93
C LEU A 198 7.89 4.65 -18.39
N PRO A 199 8.17 5.92 -18.02
CA PRO A 199 7.41 7.07 -18.51
C PRO A 199 7.35 7.13 -20.04
N GLY A 200 6.21 7.59 -20.58
CA GLY A 200 6.02 7.70 -22.03
C GLY A 200 5.92 6.35 -22.76
N GLN A 201 5.48 5.30 -22.05
CA GLN A 201 5.38 3.92 -22.55
C GLN A 201 6.71 3.32 -23.02
N ARG A 202 7.84 3.92 -22.60
CA ARG A 202 9.16 3.48 -23.05
C ARG A 202 9.48 2.04 -22.60
N ALA A 203 10.35 1.39 -23.35
CA ALA A 203 10.83 0.04 -23.06
C ALA A 203 12.35 -0.07 -23.20
N PHE A 204 12.90 -1.20 -22.76
CA PHE A 204 14.29 -1.57 -23.05
C PHE A 204 14.42 -2.38 -24.34
N THR A 205 13.30 -2.87 -24.89
CA THR A 205 13.22 -3.54 -26.19
C THR A 205 11.96 -3.16 -26.94
N ALA A 206 12.04 -3.02 -28.26
CA ALA A 206 10.90 -2.79 -29.13
C ALA A 206 11.09 -3.49 -30.48
N SER A 207 10.01 -3.98 -31.08
CA SER A 207 10.04 -4.64 -32.40
C SER A 207 9.83 -3.58 -33.49
N TRP A 208 10.50 -3.75 -34.63
CA TRP A 208 10.32 -2.92 -35.82
C TRP A 208 9.00 -3.20 -36.56
N ASN A 209 8.24 -4.23 -36.14
CA ASN A 209 7.02 -4.68 -36.78
C ASN A 209 7.22 -4.87 -38.30
N GLU A 210 8.27 -5.60 -38.67
CA GLU A 210 8.58 -5.90 -40.05
C GLU A 210 7.61 -6.96 -40.60
N GLU A 211 7.48 -7.01 -41.94
CA GLU A 211 6.68 -8.04 -42.60
C GLU A 211 7.26 -9.43 -42.33
N GLY A 212 6.42 -10.38 -41.94
CA GLY A 212 6.86 -11.72 -41.54
C GLY A 212 5.73 -12.73 -41.39
N GLU A 213 6.03 -13.86 -40.74
CA GLU A 213 5.10 -15.00 -40.58
C GLU A 213 3.79 -14.63 -39.86
N HIS A 214 3.79 -13.55 -39.08
CA HIS A 214 2.65 -13.11 -38.27
C HIS A 214 2.07 -11.73 -38.66
N ASP A 215 2.74 -10.94 -39.50
CA ASP A 215 2.23 -9.67 -40.04
C ASP A 215 2.50 -9.60 -41.55
N PRO A 216 1.45 -9.56 -42.41
CA PRO A 216 1.61 -9.41 -43.85
C PRO A 216 1.99 -7.97 -44.29
N GLY A 217 2.69 -7.21 -43.43
CA GLY A 217 3.23 -5.88 -43.72
C GLY A 217 2.30 -4.71 -43.37
N ASN A 218 1.30 -4.91 -42.51
CA ASN A 218 0.33 -3.86 -42.16
C ASN A 218 0.93 -2.76 -41.27
N MET A 219 1.98 -3.07 -40.50
CA MET A 219 2.55 -2.13 -39.52
C MET A 219 3.66 -1.20 -40.06
N LYS A 220 3.99 -1.29 -41.36
CA LYS A 220 4.86 -0.34 -42.11
C LYS A 220 6.26 -0.13 -41.50
N GLY A 221 6.83 -1.10 -40.79
CA GLY A 221 8.22 -1.05 -40.31
C GLY A 221 8.49 0.08 -39.30
N ARG A 222 7.55 0.31 -38.36
CA ARG A 222 7.72 1.29 -37.28
C ARG A 222 7.97 0.58 -35.95
N LEU A 223 8.88 1.17 -35.18
CA LEU A 223 9.17 0.70 -33.83
C LEU A 223 7.90 0.69 -32.96
N SER A 224 7.63 -0.44 -32.31
CA SER A 224 6.40 -0.69 -31.56
C SER A 224 6.22 0.21 -30.34
N THR A 225 7.32 0.68 -29.76
CA THR A 225 7.34 1.63 -28.64
C THR A 225 8.67 2.39 -28.59
N PRO A 226 8.72 3.65 -28.11
CA PRO A 226 9.98 4.34 -27.89
C PRO A 226 10.91 3.60 -26.91
N LEU A 227 12.22 3.62 -27.17
CA LEU A 227 13.22 3.05 -26.27
C LEU A 227 13.66 4.04 -25.20
N GLN A 228 13.99 3.52 -24.02
CA GLN A 228 14.66 4.28 -22.96
C GLN A 228 16.13 4.46 -23.32
N THR A 229 16.54 5.65 -23.76
CA THR A 229 17.92 5.91 -24.21
C THR A 229 18.77 6.68 -23.21
N ALA A 230 18.16 7.27 -22.17
CA ALA A 230 18.84 7.98 -21.08
C ALA A 230 18.54 7.33 -19.72
N TRP A 231 19.50 7.30 -18.81
CA TRP A 231 19.27 6.78 -17.47
C TRP A 231 18.58 7.84 -16.60
N ASP A 232 17.45 7.49 -15.97
CA ASP A 232 16.67 8.39 -15.11
C ASP A 232 16.17 7.67 -13.85
N ALA A 233 15.52 8.40 -12.95
CA ALA A 233 15.05 7.86 -11.66
C ALA A 233 14.09 6.65 -11.80
N SER A 234 13.37 6.51 -12.93
CA SER A 234 12.50 5.35 -13.16
C SER A 234 13.29 4.06 -13.42
N CYS A 235 14.53 4.17 -13.91
CA CYS A 235 15.44 3.04 -14.07
C CYS A 235 15.94 2.49 -12.72
N GLU A 236 15.91 3.30 -11.66
CA GLU A 236 16.40 2.95 -10.31
C GLU A 236 15.29 2.54 -9.35
N ALA A 237 14.03 2.82 -9.70
CA ALA A 237 12.87 2.61 -8.85
C ALA A 237 12.43 1.12 -8.81
N LEU A 238 13.23 0.26 -8.17
CA LEU A 238 12.94 -1.17 -7.97
C LEU A 238 12.26 -1.41 -6.61
N PRO A 239 10.91 -1.47 -6.52
CA PRO A 239 10.23 -1.69 -5.24
C PRO A 239 10.56 -3.05 -4.64
N ALA A 240 10.68 -3.16 -3.31
CA ALA A 240 10.88 -4.46 -2.64
C ALA A 240 9.72 -5.45 -2.93
N SER A 241 8.51 -4.92 -3.12
CA SER A 241 7.31 -5.69 -3.48
C SER A 241 6.61 -5.03 -4.68
N PRO A 242 6.97 -5.42 -5.92
CA PRO A 242 6.27 -4.99 -7.11
C PRO A 242 4.81 -5.44 -7.08
N TRP A 243 3.92 -4.66 -7.70
CA TRP A 243 2.51 -5.05 -7.82
C TRP A 243 2.38 -6.31 -8.67
N ARG A 244 1.51 -7.23 -8.25
CA ARG A 244 1.08 -8.34 -9.10
C ARG A 244 -0.16 -7.91 -9.85
N ILE A 245 -0.17 -8.21 -11.13
CA ILE A 245 -1.19 -7.77 -12.07
C ILE A 245 -1.83 -9.03 -12.67
N ASP A 246 -3.16 -9.12 -12.58
CA ASP A 246 -3.96 -10.18 -13.19
C ASP A 246 -4.16 -9.93 -14.68
N TRP A 247 -4.71 -10.91 -15.38
CA TRP A 247 -5.03 -10.89 -16.81
C TRP A 247 -5.62 -9.57 -17.34
N ASP A 248 -6.40 -8.83 -16.56
CA ASP A 248 -7.07 -7.58 -16.95
C ASP A 248 -6.40 -6.29 -16.44
N GLY A 249 -5.15 -6.37 -15.98
CA GLY A 249 -4.47 -5.21 -15.41
C GLY A 249 -4.87 -4.91 -13.97
N SER A 250 -5.85 -5.62 -13.40
CA SER A 250 -6.21 -5.45 -12.00
C SER A 250 -5.09 -5.95 -11.09
N ARG A 251 -4.96 -5.32 -9.93
CA ARG A 251 -3.96 -5.72 -8.94
C ARG A 251 -4.43 -6.98 -8.22
N ILE A 252 -3.60 -8.02 -8.23
CA ILE A 252 -3.79 -9.20 -7.37
C ILE A 252 -3.05 -8.95 -6.05
N PRO A 253 -3.66 -9.25 -4.91
CA PRO A 253 -2.94 -9.37 -3.64
C PRO A 253 -1.75 -10.33 -3.77
N GLY A 254 -0.67 -10.09 -3.02
CA GLY A 254 0.42 -11.08 -2.89
C GLY A 254 -0.11 -12.44 -2.43
N PRO A 255 0.65 -13.54 -2.60
CA PRO A 255 0.15 -14.83 -2.17
C PRO A 255 -0.04 -14.74 -0.66
N GLU A 256 -1.12 -15.33 -0.15
CA GLU A 256 -1.18 -15.61 1.28
C GLU A 256 0.01 -16.51 1.58
N ARG A 257 1.04 -15.93 2.21
CA ARG A 257 2.04 -16.77 2.86
C ARG A 257 1.24 -17.54 3.90
N PRO A 258 1.22 -18.89 3.87
CA PRO A 258 0.62 -19.64 4.95
C PRO A 258 1.23 -19.07 6.24
N PRO A 259 0.42 -18.75 7.25
CA PRO A 259 0.96 -18.30 8.51
C PRO A 259 1.94 -19.40 8.95
N ARG A 260 3.25 -19.11 8.92
CA ARG A 260 4.20 -19.91 9.67
C ARG A 260 3.60 -19.98 11.06
N GLU A 261 3.42 -21.18 11.62
CA GLU A 261 3.24 -21.33 13.05
C GLU A 261 4.48 -20.73 13.72
N ARG A 262 4.43 -19.42 13.97
CA ARG A 262 5.44 -18.73 14.74
C ARG A 262 5.13 -19.12 16.17
N GLN A 263 6.07 -19.81 16.82
CA GLN A 263 6.11 -19.86 18.28
C GLN A 263 6.36 -18.43 18.80
N CYS A 264 5.30 -17.63 18.83
CA CYS A 264 5.24 -16.36 19.52
C CYS A 264 4.91 -16.67 20.97
N ASP A 265 5.93 -16.80 21.81
CA ASP A 265 5.72 -16.78 23.25
C ASP A 265 5.53 -15.33 23.71
N LEU A 266 4.28 -14.87 23.68
CA LEU A 266 3.89 -13.55 24.17
C LEU A 266 3.99 -13.41 25.69
N SER A 267 4.29 -14.50 26.43
CA SER A 267 4.61 -14.42 27.87
C SER A 267 6.02 -13.87 28.13
N GLN A 268 6.84 -13.74 27.08
CA GLN A 268 8.21 -13.24 27.19
C GLN A 268 8.23 -11.74 27.47
N ALA A 269 9.06 -11.35 28.44
CA ALA A 269 9.03 -10.01 28.99
C ALA A 269 9.98 -9.01 28.28
N ASN A 270 10.56 -9.33 27.12
CA ASN A 270 11.39 -8.39 26.35
C ASN A 270 10.59 -7.73 25.21
N VAL A 271 10.09 -6.51 25.46
CA VAL A 271 9.29 -5.73 24.51
C VAL A 271 10.15 -4.66 23.84
N ILE A 272 10.05 -4.57 22.51
CA ILE A 272 10.72 -3.54 21.71
C ILE A 272 9.65 -2.67 21.08
N PHE A 273 9.54 -1.43 21.54
CA PHE A 273 8.64 -0.44 20.98
C PHE A 273 9.37 0.39 19.93
N ASP A 274 8.74 0.55 18.77
CA ASP A 274 9.41 1.04 17.57
C ASP A 274 9.42 2.56 17.39
N GLY A 275 8.58 3.28 18.14
CA GLY A 275 8.47 4.74 18.11
C GLY A 275 8.21 5.37 16.74
N TRP A 276 7.81 4.60 15.71
CA TRP A 276 7.73 5.11 14.33
C TRP A 276 6.75 6.27 14.17
N ILE A 277 5.68 6.27 14.97
CA ILE A 277 4.69 7.34 15.00
C ILE A 277 5.31 8.73 15.21
N TYR A 278 6.40 8.83 15.98
CA TYR A 278 7.10 10.07 16.25
C TYR A 278 7.92 10.57 15.06
N ARG A 279 8.30 9.68 14.14
CA ARG A 279 8.98 10.07 12.89
C ARG A 279 7.98 10.56 11.85
N MET A 280 6.80 9.95 11.79
CA MET A 280 5.77 10.34 10.82
C MET A 280 5.11 11.67 11.16
N GLN A 281 4.93 11.97 12.44
CA GLN A 281 4.34 13.23 12.87
C GLN A 281 5.43 14.27 13.05
N GLN A 282 5.53 15.22 12.10
CA GLN A 282 6.49 16.33 12.18
C GLN A 282 6.25 17.25 13.39
N ARG A 283 5.05 17.21 13.99
CA ARG A 283 4.72 17.85 15.27
C ARG A 283 3.97 16.84 16.16
N PRO A 284 4.22 16.84 17.49
CA PRO A 284 3.42 16.04 18.42
C PRO A 284 1.93 16.35 18.24
N GLY A 285 1.12 15.30 18.03
CA GLY A 285 -0.32 15.38 17.76
C GLY A 285 -1.05 14.22 18.41
N GLY A 286 -2.37 14.08 18.18
CA GLY A 286 -3.23 13.17 18.93
C GLY A 286 -2.65 11.76 19.17
N VAL A 287 -2.25 11.07 18.09
CA VAL A 287 -1.72 9.69 18.20
C VAL A 287 -0.33 9.63 18.84
N SER A 288 0.61 10.52 18.51
CA SER A 288 1.92 10.52 19.18
C SER A 288 1.82 10.90 20.66
N LYS A 289 0.89 11.79 21.04
CA LYS A 289 0.58 12.13 22.44
C LYS A 289 0.01 10.93 23.20
N MET A 290 -0.91 10.18 22.59
CA MET A 290 -1.40 8.92 23.15
C MET A 290 -0.22 8.00 23.51
N TRP A 291 0.74 7.80 22.61
CA TRP A 291 1.92 6.98 22.90
C TRP A 291 2.78 7.55 24.01
N THR A 292 3.03 8.85 24.02
CA THR A 292 3.84 9.47 25.07
C THR A 292 3.25 9.23 26.46
N ASN A 293 1.91 9.17 26.56
CA ASN A 293 1.21 8.88 27.80
C ASN A 293 1.18 7.38 28.13
N ILE A 294 1.04 6.50 27.15
CA ILE A 294 0.86 5.05 27.37
C ILE A 294 2.19 4.32 27.57
N VAL A 295 3.26 4.72 26.88
CA VAL A 295 4.56 4.02 26.93
C VAL A 295 5.12 3.88 28.37
N PRO A 296 5.09 4.91 29.24
CA PRO A 296 5.56 4.75 30.61
C PRO A 296 4.82 3.65 31.39
N HIS A 297 3.50 3.51 31.15
CA HIS A 297 2.69 2.45 31.76
C HIS A 297 3.03 1.08 31.19
N MET A 298 3.20 0.97 29.87
CA MET A 298 3.65 -0.27 29.23
C MET A 298 5.03 -0.70 29.75
N ALA A 299 5.97 0.23 29.81
CA ALA A 299 7.31 -0.03 30.31
C ALA A 299 7.29 -0.47 31.77
N LYS A 300 6.44 0.14 32.60
CA LYS A 300 6.21 -0.30 33.98
C LYS A 300 5.65 -1.72 34.03
N ALA A 301 4.58 -1.99 33.29
CA ALA A 301 3.96 -3.32 33.26
C ALA A 301 4.97 -4.39 32.85
N VAL A 302 5.74 -4.16 31.79
CA VAL A 302 6.78 -5.09 31.33
C VAL A 302 7.84 -5.33 32.40
N ARG A 303 8.28 -4.29 33.13
CA ARG A 303 9.22 -4.46 34.27
C ARG A 303 8.60 -5.24 35.42
N ASP A 304 7.33 -5.02 35.74
CA ASP A 304 6.62 -5.73 36.80
C ASP A 304 6.53 -7.25 36.49
N PHE A 305 6.51 -7.62 35.21
CA PHE A 305 6.61 -9.01 34.73
C PHE A 305 8.07 -9.52 34.60
N GLY A 306 9.06 -8.83 35.15
CA GLY A 306 10.48 -9.23 35.10
C GLY A 306 11.16 -8.94 33.75
N GLY A 307 10.55 -8.08 32.94
CA GLY A 307 10.94 -7.79 31.57
C GLY A 307 11.80 -6.57 31.34
N ARG A 308 12.17 -6.39 30.07
CA ARG A 308 12.82 -5.19 29.56
C ARG A 308 11.98 -4.54 28.47
N PHE A 309 11.80 -3.23 28.60
CA PHE A 309 11.12 -2.42 27.60
C PHE A 309 12.13 -1.50 26.91
N THR A 310 12.38 -1.78 25.64
CA THR A 310 13.31 -1.02 24.80
C THR A 310 12.54 -0.13 23.85
N HIS A 311 12.85 1.16 23.84
CA HIS A 311 12.39 2.08 22.81
C HIS A 311 13.46 2.15 21.71
N ALA A 312 13.20 1.46 20.59
CA ALA A 312 14.05 1.47 19.40
C ALA A 312 13.74 2.73 18.59
N SER A 313 14.36 3.84 18.99
CA SER A 313 14.02 5.15 18.45
C SER A 313 14.61 5.38 17.07
N ALA A 314 13.77 5.81 16.14
CA ALA A 314 14.16 6.40 14.86
C ALA A 314 14.20 7.95 14.91
N ALA A 315 13.93 8.56 16.07
CA ALA A 315 13.81 10.01 16.29
C ALA A 315 14.53 10.46 17.59
N SER A 316 14.57 11.77 17.87
CA SER A 316 15.19 12.32 19.09
C SER A 316 14.31 12.24 20.35
N VAL A 317 13.17 11.56 20.29
CA VAL A 317 12.22 11.43 21.42
C VAL A 317 12.77 10.41 22.44
N ARG A 318 12.91 10.84 23.68
CA ARG A 318 13.21 9.98 24.85
C ARG A 318 11.92 9.66 25.58
N LEU A 319 11.71 8.39 25.96
CA LEU A 319 10.50 7.99 26.65
C LEU A 319 10.81 7.56 28.10
N PRO A 320 10.18 8.19 29.11
CA PRO A 320 10.41 7.84 30.51
C PRO A 320 10.17 6.36 30.80
N GLY A 321 11.14 5.73 31.47
CA GLY A 321 11.05 4.32 31.85
C GLY A 321 11.35 3.32 30.73
N ALA A 322 11.67 3.78 29.50
CA ALA A 322 12.16 2.92 28.44
C ALA A 322 13.70 2.95 28.36
N GLN A 323 14.30 1.84 27.94
CA GLN A 323 15.70 1.85 27.49
C GLN A 323 15.73 2.35 26.04
N ASP A 324 16.16 3.58 25.81
CA ASP A 324 16.27 4.15 24.46
C ASP A 324 17.50 3.61 23.72
N VAL A 325 17.29 3.08 22.52
CA VAL A 325 18.35 2.65 21.60
C VAL A 325 18.14 3.30 20.24
N THR A 326 19.19 3.92 19.68
CA THR A 326 19.13 4.48 18.34
C THR A 326 19.04 3.34 17.31
N CYS A 327 17.88 3.22 16.67
CA CYS A 327 17.59 2.14 15.75
C CYS A 327 16.68 2.65 14.61
N PRO A 328 17.26 3.26 13.56
CA PRO A 328 16.50 3.92 12.50
C PRO A 328 15.75 2.95 11.58
N GLU A 329 16.24 1.71 11.43
CA GLU A 329 15.70 0.68 10.52
C GLU A 329 15.26 -0.59 11.27
N LEU A 330 14.30 -1.35 10.74
CA LEU A 330 13.85 -2.59 11.40
C LEU A 330 14.97 -3.63 11.57
N ASP A 331 15.99 -3.60 10.71
CA ASP A 331 17.09 -4.56 10.75
C ASP A 331 17.92 -4.49 12.03
N CYS A 332 17.98 -3.35 12.71
CA CYS A 332 18.69 -3.27 14.01
C CYS A 332 17.92 -3.93 15.15
N VAL A 333 16.61 -4.17 15.01
CA VAL A 333 15.80 -4.91 16.00
C VAL A 333 16.33 -6.33 16.18
N SER A 334 16.76 -6.97 15.09
CA SER A 334 17.37 -8.31 15.10
C SER A 334 18.66 -8.39 15.93
N ARG A 335 19.36 -7.25 16.09
CA ARG A 335 20.65 -7.14 16.79
C ARG A 335 20.52 -6.78 18.27
N LEU A 336 19.32 -6.40 18.73
CA LEU A 336 19.08 -6.12 20.14
C LEU A 336 19.24 -7.40 20.97
N PRO A 337 19.64 -7.36 22.26
CA PRO A 337 19.84 -8.55 23.10
C PRO A 337 18.51 -9.23 23.50
N GLY A 338 18.50 -10.56 23.66
CA GLY A 338 17.35 -11.41 24.05
C GLY A 338 16.81 -12.26 22.89
N ARG A 339 16.63 -13.58 23.10
CA ARG A 339 16.23 -14.55 22.06
C ARG A 339 14.76 -14.42 21.65
N ASP A 340 13.87 -14.12 22.61
CA ASP A 340 12.43 -14.01 22.38
C ASP A 340 12.00 -12.55 22.56
N LYS A 341 11.67 -11.89 21.44
CA LYS A 341 11.37 -10.46 21.38
C LYS A 341 9.93 -10.27 20.93
N VAL A 342 9.18 -9.47 21.67
CA VAL A 342 7.90 -8.94 21.20
C VAL A 342 8.15 -7.56 20.62
N PHE A 343 8.03 -7.41 19.31
CA PHE A 343 8.10 -6.12 18.66
C PHE A 343 6.73 -5.46 18.67
N PHE A 344 6.62 -4.33 19.35
CA PHE A 344 5.41 -3.52 19.40
C PHE A 344 5.54 -2.37 18.41
N SER A 345 4.79 -2.44 17.31
CA SER A 345 4.79 -1.36 16.32
C SER A 345 3.72 -0.31 16.59
N SER A 346 4.13 0.95 16.57
CA SER A 346 3.24 2.12 16.61
C SER A 346 2.60 2.46 15.26
N TYR A 347 3.02 1.87 14.14
CA TYR A 347 2.39 2.13 12.84
C TYR A 347 2.64 1.01 11.81
N TYR A 348 2.02 -0.14 12.09
CA TYR A 348 1.91 -1.29 11.17
C TYR A 348 3.25 -1.81 10.59
N ARG A 349 4.39 -1.55 11.24
CA ARG A 349 5.70 -2.07 10.81
C ARG A 349 5.87 -3.53 11.21
N GLY A 350 6.18 -4.38 10.24
CA GLY A 350 6.43 -5.80 10.46
C GLY A 350 7.49 -6.37 9.52
N THR A 351 8.08 -7.49 9.91
CA THR A 351 8.86 -8.37 9.02
C THR A 351 8.33 -9.81 9.14
N PRO A 352 8.45 -10.65 8.10
CA PRO A 352 8.10 -12.06 8.20
C PRO A 352 8.88 -12.87 9.26
N ASP A 353 9.96 -12.31 9.81
CA ASP A 353 10.93 -13.05 10.64
C ASP A 353 10.93 -12.69 12.13
N ALA A 354 9.95 -11.92 12.63
CA ALA A 354 9.84 -11.60 14.07
C ALA A 354 8.41 -11.78 14.64
N CYS A 355 8.26 -11.66 15.96
CA CYS A 355 6.95 -11.63 16.61
C CYS A 355 6.45 -10.19 16.76
N PHE A 356 5.25 -9.88 16.24
CA PHE A 356 4.69 -8.52 16.20
C PHE A 356 3.40 -8.40 17.00
N VAL A 357 3.28 -7.30 17.74
CA VAL A 357 2.01 -6.77 18.23
C VAL A 357 1.81 -5.38 17.59
N HIS A 358 0.64 -5.14 17.04
CA HIS A 358 0.32 -3.85 16.41
C HIS A 358 -0.70 -3.07 17.23
N ALA A 359 -0.52 -1.75 17.30
CA ALA A 359 -1.64 -0.88 17.61
C ALA A 359 -2.40 -0.52 16.33
N VAL A 360 -3.73 -0.63 16.37
CA VAL A 360 -4.64 -0.29 15.29
C VAL A 360 -5.46 0.91 15.69
N TYR A 361 -5.32 2.01 14.95
CA TYR A 361 -6.03 3.26 15.24
C TYR A 361 -7.36 3.30 14.51
N ASP A 362 -7.32 3.12 13.20
CA ASP A 362 -8.46 3.28 12.33
C ASP A 362 -8.27 2.48 11.04
N HIS A 363 -9.38 2.32 10.33
CA HIS A 363 -9.43 1.80 8.97
C HIS A 363 -10.03 2.86 8.04
N ILE A 364 -9.63 4.14 8.18
CA ILE A 364 -10.18 5.24 7.37
C ILE A 364 -10.00 4.92 5.87
N PRO A 365 -8.80 4.55 5.37
CA PRO A 365 -8.62 4.24 3.96
C PRO A 365 -9.54 3.12 3.45
N GLU A 366 -9.66 2.02 4.19
CA GLU A 366 -10.50 0.87 3.81
C GLU A 366 -12.00 1.20 3.86
N ARG A 367 -12.43 1.98 4.85
CA ARG A 367 -13.86 2.25 5.09
C ARG A 367 -14.39 3.41 4.27
N THR A 368 -13.54 4.33 3.84
CA THR A 368 -13.96 5.53 3.11
C THR A 368 -13.46 5.57 1.69
N GLY A 369 -12.61 4.62 1.27
CA GLY A 369 -11.95 4.65 -0.04
C GLY A 369 -11.00 5.83 -0.21
N MET A 370 -10.47 6.38 0.91
CA MET A 370 -9.56 7.52 0.86
C MET A 370 -8.31 7.16 0.03
N ASP A 371 -7.98 8.02 -0.93
CA ASP A 371 -6.68 7.99 -1.58
C ASP A 371 -5.59 8.46 -0.61
N VAL A 372 -4.76 7.51 -0.17
CA VAL A 372 -3.60 7.77 0.69
C VAL A 372 -2.40 8.29 -0.10
N GLY A 373 -2.49 8.36 -1.42
CA GLY A 373 -1.46 8.86 -2.31
C GLY A 373 -0.37 7.83 -2.64
N PRO A 374 0.34 8.02 -3.77
CA PRO A 374 1.27 7.02 -4.31
C PRO A 374 2.53 6.78 -3.47
N HIS A 375 2.81 7.64 -2.48
CA HIS A 375 3.99 7.57 -1.62
C HIS A 375 3.65 7.10 -0.20
N SER A 376 2.38 6.83 0.08
CA SER A 376 1.97 6.38 1.41
C SER A 376 2.48 4.97 1.69
N GLU A 377 3.07 4.80 2.87
CA GLU A 377 3.47 3.51 3.38
C GLU A 377 2.30 2.75 4.02
N TYR A 378 1.07 3.28 3.99
CA TYR A 378 -0.11 2.68 4.61
C TYR A 378 -0.37 1.28 4.06
N TRP A 379 -0.64 1.13 2.76
CA TRP A 379 -0.98 -0.17 2.15
C TRP A 379 0.13 -1.22 2.29
N PRO A 380 1.42 -0.90 2.03
CA PRO A 380 2.50 -1.86 2.26
C PRO A 380 2.62 -2.33 3.70
N ARG A 381 2.18 -1.53 4.67
CA ARG A 381 2.33 -1.82 6.10
C ARG A 381 1.09 -2.45 6.71
N ILE A 382 -0.12 -2.07 6.30
CA ILE A 382 -1.36 -2.65 6.82
C ILE A 382 -1.44 -4.16 6.50
N ASP A 383 -0.82 -4.60 5.39
CA ASP A 383 -0.61 -6.01 5.06
C ASP A 383 0.21 -6.77 6.11
N ASN A 384 0.90 -6.10 7.05
CA ASN A 384 1.58 -6.78 8.15
C ASN A 384 0.62 -7.25 9.24
N LEU A 385 -0.62 -6.70 9.30
CA LEU A 385 -1.60 -7.09 10.31
C LEU A 385 -1.86 -8.59 10.27
N LYS A 386 -1.98 -9.22 9.10
CA LYS A 386 -2.20 -10.68 8.98
C LYS A 386 -1.09 -11.55 9.59
N TYR A 387 0.08 -10.98 9.86
CA TYR A 387 1.22 -11.69 10.46
C TYR A 387 1.42 -11.36 11.94
N ALA A 388 0.58 -10.50 12.53
CA ALA A 388 0.71 -10.15 13.93
C ALA A 388 0.26 -11.30 14.84
N ALA A 389 0.91 -11.38 15.99
CA ALA A 389 0.56 -12.30 17.06
C ALA A 389 -0.55 -11.75 17.97
N GLY A 390 -0.81 -10.44 17.92
CA GLY A 390 -1.86 -9.77 18.68
C GLY A 390 -2.02 -8.30 18.29
N PHE A 391 -3.09 -7.68 18.78
CA PHE A 391 -3.47 -6.31 18.44
C PHE A 391 -3.92 -5.51 19.67
N LEU A 392 -3.64 -4.21 19.63
CA LEU A 392 -4.21 -3.22 20.52
C LEU A 392 -5.06 -2.27 19.68
N SER A 393 -6.38 -2.39 19.78
CA SER A 393 -7.30 -1.51 19.04
C SER A 393 -7.69 -0.35 19.93
N ILE A 394 -7.72 0.87 19.38
CA ILE A 394 -8.11 2.03 20.17
C ILE A 394 -9.61 2.08 20.50
N SER A 395 -10.44 1.27 19.85
CA SER A 395 -11.88 1.21 20.14
C SER A 395 -12.46 -0.16 19.79
N LYS A 396 -13.66 -0.42 20.32
CA LYS A 396 -14.46 -1.57 19.86
C LYS A 396 -14.81 -1.45 18.37
N SER A 397 -15.09 -0.26 17.86
CA SER A 397 -15.37 -0.07 16.43
C SER A 397 -14.18 -0.48 15.56
N THR A 398 -12.96 -0.07 15.94
CA THR A 398 -11.74 -0.46 15.23
C THR A 398 -11.52 -1.98 15.32
N THR A 399 -11.86 -2.60 16.46
CA THR A 399 -11.81 -4.06 16.62
C THR A 399 -12.80 -4.77 15.71
N ASP A 400 -14.06 -4.33 15.67
CA ASP A 400 -15.10 -4.93 14.83
C ASP A 400 -14.75 -4.78 13.34
N ASP A 401 -14.06 -3.71 12.97
CA ASP A 401 -13.56 -3.50 11.62
C ASP A 401 -12.37 -4.41 11.30
N LEU A 402 -11.44 -4.60 12.23
CA LEU A 402 -10.35 -5.56 12.09
C LEU A 402 -10.88 -6.98 11.82
N CYS A 403 -11.95 -7.35 12.54
CA CYS A 403 -12.71 -8.58 12.31
C CYS A 403 -13.32 -8.63 10.91
N GLN A 404 -14.08 -7.61 10.53
CA GLN A 404 -14.84 -7.60 9.27
C GLN A 404 -13.95 -7.50 8.02
N LEU A 405 -12.86 -6.72 8.08
CA LEU A 405 -12.00 -6.43 6.94
C LEU A 405 -10.93 -7.49 6.72
N TYR A 406 -10.39 -8.08 7.79
CA TYR A 406 -9.24 -8.99 7.71
C TYR A 406 -9.51 -10.37 8.32
N GLY A 407 -10.71 -10.66 8.80
CA GLY A 407 -11.07 -11.95 9.40
C GLY A 407 -10.36 -12.24 10.72
N MET A 408 -9.81 -11.22 11.39
CA MET A 408 -8.97 -11.40 12.59
C MET A 408 -9.77 -11.39 13.90
N CYS A 409 -10.94 -12.03 13.89
CA CYS A 409 -11.86 -12.10 15.03
C CYS A 409 -11.28 -12.88 16.20
N ASP A 410 -10.52 -13.94 15.89
CA ASP A 410 -9.94 -14.87 16.86
C ASP A 410 -8.48 -14.52 17.21
N ALA A 411 -8.04 -13.28 16.92
CA ALA A 411 -6.73 -12.84 17.33
C ALA A 411 -6.61 -12.99 18.86
N ARG A 412 -5.58 -13.72 19.29
CA ARG A 412 -5.45 -14.24 20.67
C ARG A 412 -5.48 -13.15 21.75
N PHE A 413 -5.19 -11.90 21.39
CA PHE A 413 -5.22 -10.75 22.27
C PHE A 413 -5.71 -9.52 21.50
N VAL A 414 -6.94 -9.09 21.77
CA VAL A 414 -7.44 -7.77 21.43
C VAL A 414 -7.72 -7.03 22.72
N ALA A 415 -6.91 -6.00 22.99
CA ALA A 415 -7.24 -5.03 24.03
C ALA A 415 -7.93 -3.85 23.37
N THR A 416 -9.14 -3.52 23.82
CA THR A 416 -9.85 -2.28 23.46
C THR A 416 -9.56 -1.21 24.51
N SER A 417 -9.03 -0.07 24.08
CA SER A 417 -8.73 1.05 24.99
C SER A 417 -9.99 1.80 25.41
N ASP A 418 -10.17 2.01 26.72
CA ASP A 418 -11.08 3.02 27.28
C ASP A 418 -10.42 4.40 27.18
N ASN A 419 -10.46 5.03 26.00
CA ASN A 419 -9.85 6.34 25.82
C ASN A 419 -10.56 7.39 26.66
N ARG A 420 -9.78 8.31 27.26
CA ARG A 420 -10.27 9.41 28.09
C ARG A 420 -9.59 10.71 27.71
N ALA A 421 -10.30 11.82 27.88
CA ALA A 421 -9.70 13.13 27.79
C ALA A 421 -8.61 13.28 28.87
N ALA A 422 -7.50 13.93 28.54
CA ALA A 422 -6.48 14.27 29.52
C ALA A 422 -7.05 15.23 30.59
N PRO A 423 -6.53 15.24 31.83
CA PRO A 423 -7.07 16.06 32.92
C PRO A 423 -7.12 17.58 32.68
N ILE A 424 -6.38 18.07 31.68
CA ILE A 424 -6.42 19.48 31.26
C ILE A 424 -7.75 19.84 30.58
N PHE A 425 -8.41 18.88 29.94
CA PHE A 425 -9.72 19.05 29.31
C PHE A 425 -10.81 18.98 30.37
N ARG A 426 -11.22 20.16 30.82
CA ARG A 426 -12.28 20.40 31.80
C ARG A 426 -12.83 21.81 31.58
N PRO A 427 -14.03 22.13 32.09
CA PRO A 427 -14.64 23.44 31.87
C PRO A 427 -13.70 24.58 32.29
N ALA A 428 -13.48 25.52 31.37
CA ALA A 428 -12.63 26.69 31.57
C ALA A 428 -13.36 27.81 32.30
N ARG A 429 -12.60 28.72 32.92
CA ARG A 429 -13.16 29.92 33.56
C ARG A 429 -13.66 30.91 32.51
N ALA A 430 -14.76 31.60 32.80
CA ALA A 430 -15.32 32.64 31.92
C ALA A 430 -14.31 33.74 31.55
N SER A 431 -13.40 34.10 32.46
CA SER A 431 -12.33 35.08 32.18
C SER A 431 -11.33 34.60 31.12
N SER A 432 -10.98 33.31 31.13
CA SER A 432 -10.12 32.69 30.11
C SER A 432 -10.82 32.66 28.76
N ILE A 433 -12.11 32.30 28.73
CA ILE A 433 -12.92 32.30 27.50
C ILE A 433 -12.99 33.71 26.91
N ALA A 434 -13.28 34.72 27.73
CA ALA A 434 -13.31 36.11 27.30
C ALA A 434 -11.94 36.61 26.78
N ALA A 435 -10.84 36.15 27.39
CA ALA A 435 -9.50 36.48 26.92
C ALA A 435 -9.17 35.85 25.57
N LEU A 436 -9.49 34.57 25.37
CA LEU A 436 -9.31 33.87 24.09
C LEU A 436 -10.15 34.54 23.00
N ARG A 437 -11.41 34.89 23.31
CA ARG A 437 -12.30 35.58 22.38
C ARG A 437 -11.74 36.92 21.92
N ARG A 438 -11.21 37.74 22.85
CA ARG A 438 -10.52 38.99 22.49
C ARG A 438 -9.28 38.75 21.64
N ARG A 439 -8.48 37.73 21.97
CA ARG A 439 -7.23 37.40 21.26
C ARG A 439 -7.47 37.06 19.79
N TYR A 440 -8.53 36.31 19.50
CA TYR A 440 -8.85 35.83 18.14
C TYR A 440 -9.99 36.59 17.46
N ALA A 441 -10.39 37.76 18.00
CA ALA A 441 -11.49 38.56 17.47
C ALA A 441 -12.83 37.81 17.32
N ILE A 442 -13.14 36.94 18.28
CA ILE A 442 -14.41 36.19 18.37
C ILE A 442 -15.43 37.06 19.10
N ASP A 443 -16.21 37.83 18.35
CA ASP A 443 -17.18 38.79 18.88
C ASP A 443 -18.61 38.21 19.03
N ARG A 444 -18.86 37.00 18.53
CA ARG A 444 -20.16 36.31 18.56
C ARG A 444 -20.09 34.97 19.26
N GLU A 445 -21.24 34.42 19.62
CA GLU A 445 -21.31 32.98 19.92
C GLU A 445 -20.79 32.18 18.73
N TYR A 446 -20.20 31.00 18.96
CA TYR A 446 -19.52 30.31 17.87
C TYR A 446 -19.69 28.80 17.86
N PHE A 447 -19.79 28.28 16.65
CA PHE A 447 -19.61 26.87 16.36
C PHE A 447 -18.13 26.60 16.10
N LEU A 448 -17.58 25.60 16.79
CA LEU A 448 -16.16 25.29 16.75
C LEU A 448 -15.90 24.07 15.86
N VAL A 449 -15.00 24.23 14.88
CA VAL A 449 -14.55 23.19 13.96
C VAL A 449 -13.04 23.03 14.12
N ILE A 450 -12.56 21.82 14.41
CA ILE A 450 -11.12 21.55 14.59
C ILE A 450 -10.65 20.41 13.68
N GLY A 451 -9.45 20.56 13.10
CA GLY A 451 -8.72 19.48 12.43
C GLY A 451 -8.63 19.62 10.91
N GLN A 452 -8.25 18.55 10.21
CA GLN A 452 -8.19 18.55 8.74
C GLN A 452 -9.60 18.39 8.14
N ARG A 453 -9.84 18.90 6.93
CA ARG A 453 -11.16 18.88 6.24
C ARG A 453 -11.12 17.88 5.08
N TYR A 454 -10.61 16.69 5.37
CA TYR A 454 -10.66 15.57 4.44
C TYR A 454 -12.11 15.16 4.19
N GLU A 455 -12.37 14.58 3.03
CA GLU A 455 -13.71 14.18 2.58
C GLU A 455 -14.47 13.33 3.61
N TYR A 456 -13.78 12.42 4.31
CA TYR A 456 -14.41 11.58 5.34
C TYR A 456 -14.86 12.35 6.58
N LYS A 457 -14.31 13.54 6.85
CA LYS A 457 -14.75 14.39 7.97
C LYS A 457 -16.10 15.04 7.68
N ASN A 458 -16.48 15.10 6.41
CA ASN A 458 -17.83 15.39 5.95
C ASN A 458 -18.40 16.70 6.53
N TYR A 459 -17.61 17.78 6.47
CA TYR A 459 -18.05 19.10 6.93
C TYR A 459 -19.03 19.76 5.95
N ASP A 460 -19.21 19.24 4.74
CA ASP A 460 -20.17 19.75 3.76
C ASP A 460 -21.60 19.76 4.30
N ILE A 461 -22.02 18.69 5.00
CA ILE A 461 -23.35 18.65 5.63
C ILE A 461 -23.50 19.72 6.71
N PHE A 462 -22.41 20.09 7.40
CA PHE A 462 -22.43 21.18 8.37
C PHE A 462 -22.64 22.53 7.68
N TRP A 463 -21.89 22.80 6.61
CA TRP A 463 -22.00 24.06 5.87
C TRP A 463 -23.37 24.22 5.21
N ASP A 464 -23.89 23.16 4.60
CA ASP A 464 -25.21 23.15 3.98
C ASP A 464 -26.33 23.32 5.01
N GLY A 465 -26.23 22.64 6.16
CA GLY A 465 -27.17 22.79 7.26
C GLY A 465 -27.11 24.17 7.90
N LEU A 466 -25.92 24.77 8.02
CA LEU A 466 -25.76 26.14 8.47
C LEU A 466 -26.40 27.15 7.52
N ALA A 467 -26.29 26.91 6.21
CA ALA A 467 -26.97 27.72 5.20
C ALA A 467 -28.49 27.58 5.29
N LEU A 468 -29.01 26.38 5.54
CA LEU A 468 -30.44 26.15 5.79
C LEU A 468 -30.92 26.89 7.05
N ALA A 469 -30.21 26.75 8.18
CA ALA A 469 -30.54 27.42 9.43
C ALA A 469 -30.56 28.95 9.27
N THR A 470 -29.55 29.50 8.59
CA THR A 470 -29.44 30.94 8.35
C THR A 470 -30.53 31.47 7.39
N ARG A 471 -30.99 30.65 6.43
CA ARG A 471 -32.12 31.02 5.57
C ARG A 471 -33.44 30.99 6.34
N ALA A 472 -33.60 30.02 7.23
CA ALA A 472 -34.81 29.88 8.05
C ALA A 472 -34.90 30.95 9.15
N ASP A 473 -33.76 31.37 9.70
CA ASP A 473 -33.65 32.44 10.69
C ASP A 473 -32.43 33.34 10.37
N PRO A 474 -32.64 34.48 9.69
CA PRO A 474 -31.58 35.42 9.35
C PRO A 474 -30.82 35.98 10.56
N SER A 475 -31.42 35.96 11.77
CA SER A 475 -30.77 36.44 12.99
C SER A 475 -29.54 35.61 13.39
N PHE A 476 -29.38 34.41 12.83
CA PHE A 476 -28.16 33.61 12.98
C PHE A 476 -26.90 34.39 12.62
N ARG A 477 -26.95 35.26 11.58
CA ARG A 477 -25.83 36.11 11.18
C ARG A 477 -25.43 37.13 12.23
N ASP A 478 -26.42 37.59 13.01
CA ASP A 478 -26.24 38.58 14.06
C ASP A 478 -25.86 37.96 15.41
N ARG A 479 -26.00 36.64 15.56
CA ARG A 479 -25.77 35.94 16.83
C ARG A 479 -24.53 35.06 16.81
N PHE A 480 -24.28 34.37 15.70
CA PHE A 480 -23.29 33.31 15.60
C PHE A 480 -22.18 33.60 14.58
N MET A 481 -21.04 32.95 14.79
CA MET A 481 -19.95 32.81 13.82
C MET A 481 -19.43 31.37 13.82
N VAL A 482 -18.51 31.06 12.92
CA VAL A 482 -17.77 29.78 12.95
C VAL A 482 -16.29 30.05 13.24
N VAL A 483 -15.74 29.29 14.19
CA VAL A 483 -14.31 29.30 14.49
C VAL A 483 -13.71 28.02 13.93
N VAL A 484 -12.80 28.17 12.97
CA VAL A 484 -12.12 27.06 12.29
C VAL A 484 -10.68 27.02 12.78
N VAL A 485 -10.31 25.94 13.46
CA VAL A 485 -8.93 25.68 13.88
C VAL A 485 -8.28 24.66 12.94
N GLY A 486 -7.10 24.98 12.40
CA GLY A 486 -6.37 24.15 11.44
C GLY A 486 -6.29 24.80 10.04
N PRO A 487 -6.29 24.02 8.95
CA PRO A 487 -6.33 24.57 7.60
C PRO A 487 -7.51 25.54 7.46
N PRO A 488 -7.27 26.72 6.86
CA PRO A 488 -8.30 27.74 6.74
C PRO A 488 -9.40 27.28 5.78
N GLU A 489 -10.61 27.71 6.08
CA GLU A 489 -11.76 27.54 5.22
C GLU A 489 -12.08 28.88 4.54
N HIS A 490 -12.14 28.86 3.21
CA HIS A 490 -12.21 30.07 2.36
C HIS A 490 -13.45 30.13 1.48
N THR A 491 -14.36 29.16 1.60
CA THR A 491 -15.62 29.16 0.85
C THR A 491 -16.57 30.25 1.38
N ARG A 492 -17.56 30.66 0.58
CA ARG A 492 -18.56 31.64 1.03
C ARG A 492 -19.53 30.97 1.98
N HIS A 493 -19.36 31.18 3.28
CA HIS A 493 -20.24 30.65 4.31
C HIS A 493 -21.45 31.55 4.57
N ALA A 494 -22.48 30.96 5.17
CA ALA A 494 -23.68 31.68 5.61
C ALA A 494 -23.41 32.62 6.80
N LEU A 495 -22.34 32.36 7.57
CA LEU A 495 -21.89 33.12 8.74
C LEU A 495 -20.45 33.64 8.57
N PRO A 496 -20.05 34.68 9.35
CA PRO A 496 -18.65 35.05 9.49
C PRO A 496 -17.79 33.89 9.99
N VAL A 497 -16.56 33.77 9.48
CA VAL A 497 -15.61 32.72 9.86
C VAL A 497 -14.30 33.31 10.36
N VAL A 498 -13.86 32.85 11.53
CA VAL A 498 -12.52 33.13 12.07
C VAL A 498 -11.66 31.91 11.85
N ASN A 499 -10.63 32.05 11.02
CA ASN A 499 -9.64 31.01 10.76
C ASN A 499 -8.44 31.16 11.71
N ILE A 500 -8.25 30.18 12.58
CA ILE A 500 -7.13 30.09 13.52
C ILE A 500 -6.20 28.97 13.05
N PRO A 501 -4.98 29.27 12.57
CA PRO A 501 -4.09 28.23 12.04
C PRO A 501 -3.76 27.14 13.07
N HIS A 502 -3.61 27.54 14.33
CA HIS A 502 -3.24 26.66 15.43
C HIS A 502 -3.68 27.26 16.78
N LEU A 503 -4.06 26.39 17.72
CA LEU A 503 -4.24 26.70 19.13
C LEU A 503 -3.24 25.88 19.93
N GLU A 504 -2.65 26.50 20.96
CA GLU A 504 -1.84 25.78 21.92
C GLU A 504 -2.71 24.80 22.74
N GLU A 505 -2.10 23.78 23.32
CA GLU A 505 -2.82 22.72 24.05
C GLU A 505 -3.63 23.27 25.23
N GLU A 506 -3.12 24.28 25.91
CA GLU A 506 -3.79 24.96 27.02
C GLU A 506 -4.97 25.83 26.56
N GLU A 507 -5.00 26.21 25.28
CA GLU A 507 -6.07 27.01 24.70
C GLU A 507 -7.24 26.15 24.20
N LEU A 508 -6.99 24.88 23.86
CA LEU A 508 -8.04 23.95 23.39
C LEU A 508 -9.20 23.79 24.39
N PRO A 509 -8.98 23.53 25.70
CA PRO A 509 -10.08 23.47 26.67
C PRO A 509 -10.87 24.77 26.76
N VAL A 510 -10.21 25.92 26.58
CA VAL A 510 -10.85 27.24 26.62
C VAL A 510 -11.73 27.45 25.39
N ALA A 511 -11.26 27.04 24.21
CA ALA A 511 -12.03 27.07 22.98
C ALA A 511 -13.23 26.11 23.03
N TYR A 512 -13.04 24.87 23.51
CA TYR A 512 -14.16 23.94 23.68
C TYR A 512 -15.21 24.50 24.66
N SER A 513 -14.78 24.98 25.83
CA SER A 513 -15.70 25.50 26.86
C SER A 513 -16.48 26.74 26.44
N GLY A 514 -15.95 27.51 25.49
CA GLY A 514 -16.58 28.73 24.99
C GLY A 514 -17.47 28.54 23.77
N ALA A 515 -17.48 27.35 23.17
CA ALA A 515 -18.23 27.05 21.96
C ALA A 515 -19.71 26.78 22.27
N SER A 516 -20.61 27.31 21.44
CA SER A 516 -22.04 26.98 21.50
C SER A 516 -22.30 25.53 21.10
N ALA A 517 -21.53 25.03 20.12
CA ALA A 517 -21.37 23.61 19.86
C ALA A 517 -20.01 23.33 19.21
N PHE A 518 -19.44 22.18 19.55
CA PHE A 518 -18.32 21.58 18.83
C PHE A 518 -18.85 20.67 17.72
N VAL A 519 -18.39 20.94 16.50
CA VAL A 519 -18.88 20.29 15.27
C VAL A 519 -17.86 19.26 14.79
N TYR A 520 -18.29 18.01 14.67
CA TYR A 520 -17.45 16.91 14.22
C TYR A 520 -18.26 15.85 13.44
N THR A 521 -18.54 16.17 12.17
CA THR A 521 -19.54 15.46 11.33
C THR A 521 -19.01 14.25 10.57
N SER A 522 -17.97 13.59 11.08
CA SER A 522 -17.22 12.56 10.36
C SER A 522 -18.07 11.34 9.98
N LYS A 523 -17.88 10.86 8.74
CA LYS A 523 -18.45 9.60 8.21
C LYS A 523 -17.82 8.38 8.85
N TYR A 524 -16.55 8.49 9.27
CA TYR A 524 -15.81 7.41 9.88
C TYR A 524 -14.65 7.93 10.73
N GLU A 525 -14.36 7.26 11.85
CA GLU A 525 -13.16 7.45 12.68
C GLU A 525 -12.71 6.11 13.28
N GLY A 526 -11.51 6.08 13.86
CA GLY A 526 -11.12 5.00 14.76
C GLY A 526 -11.76 5.14 16.16
N PHE A 527 -11.55 6.30 16.78
CA PHE A 527 -12.19 6.69 18.05
C PHE A 527 -12.68 8.12 18.02
N GLY A 528 -11.84 9.06 17.60
CA GLY A 528 -12.16 10.49 17.63
C GLY A 528 -11.93 11.09 19.02
N MET A 529 -10.69 11.47 19.31
CA MET A 529 -10.34 12.18 20.56
C MET A 529 -11.02 13.55 20.71
N PRO A 530 -11.15 14.40 19.66
CA PRO A 530 -11.68 15.75 19.81
C PRO A 530 -13.10 15.81 20.41
N PRO A 531 -14.07 14.96 20.02
CA PRO A 531 -15.38 14.92 20.69
C PRO A 531 -15.32 14.61 22.20
N ILE A 532 -14.46 13.69 22.64
CA ILE A 532 -14.29 13.37 24.06
C ILE A 532 -13.65 14.53 24.83
N GLU A 533 -12.65 15.20 24.23
CA GLU A 533 -12.03 16.40 24.80
C GLU A 533 -13.05 17.53 24.93
N ALA A 534 -13.85 17.78 23.90
CA ALA A 534 -14.88 18.80 23.88
C ALA A 534 -15.98 18.52 24.91
N GLY A 535 -16.46 17.27 24.98
CA GLY A 535 -17.46 16.85 25.96
C GLY A 535 -16.96 16.97 27.40
N ALA A 536 -15.70 16.63 27.66
CA ALA A 536 -15.07 16.83 28.97
C ALA A 536 -14.98 18.31 29.37
N CYS A 537 -14.92 19.22 28.41
CA CYS A 537 -14.96 20.66 28.63
C CYS A 537 -16.38 21.25 28.77
N GLY A 538 -17.42 20.41 28.65
CA GLY A 538 -18.82 20.82 28.73
C GLY A 538 -19.38 21.41 27.43
N ALA A 539 -18.73 21.19 26.29
CA ALA A 539 -19.25 21.65 25.00
C ALA A 539 -20.43 20.78 24.54
N THR A 540 -21.47 21.41 24.00
CA THR A 540 -22.48 20.70 23.20
C THR A 540 -21.79 20.05 22.00
N LEU A 541 -22.09 18.78 21.73
CA LEU A 541 -21.48 18.03 20.63
C LEU A 541 -22.47 17.89 19.47
N LEU A 542 -22.06 18.31 18.28
CA LEU A 542 -22.74 18.02 17.02
C LEU A 542 -21.91 17.01 16.22
N LEU A 543 -22.31 15.73 16.25
CA LEU A 543 -21.53 14.61 15.75
C LEU A 543 -22.12 13.98 14.50
N GLY A 544 -21.23 13.44 13.66
CA GLY A 544 -21.60 12.74 12.43
C GLY A 544 -22.19 11.33 12.63
N PRO A 545 -22.58 10.67 11.53
CA PRO A 545 -23.23 9.36 11.57
C PRO A 545 -22.37 8.27 12.23
N PHE A 546 -21.04 8.34 12.08
CA PHE A 546 -20.13 7.38 12.70
C PHE A 546 -20.35 7.24 14.20
N TYR A 547 -20.49 8.35 14.92
CA TYR A 547 -20.63 8.34 16.37
C TYR A 547 -21.99 7.85 16.83
N ARG A 548 -23.03 8.13 16.04
CA ARG A 548 -24.39 7.62 16.27
C ARG A 548 -24.40 6.10 16.18
N ASP A 549 -23.80 5.58 15.11
CA ASP A 549 -23.95 4.17 14.73
C ASP A 549 -22.94 3.27 15.44
N ARG A 550 -21.72 3.76 15.68
CA ARG A 550 -20.59 2.97 16.20
C ARG A 550 -20.20 3.31 17.63
N MET A 551 -20.56 4.49 18.14
CA MET A 551 -20.21 4.94 19.49
C MET A 551 -21.39 5.46 20.34
N PRO A 552 -22.61 4.87 20.25
CA PRO A 552 -23.73 5.32 21.06
C PRO A 552 -23.51 5.09 22.56
N HIS A 553 -22.67 4.12 22.93
CA HIS A 553 -22.32 3.84 24.32
C HIS A 553 -21.35 4.87 24.93
N VAL A 554 -20.64 5.63 24.10
CA VAL A 554 -19.68 6.66 24.54
C VAL A 554 -20.35 8.02 24.65
N PHE A 555 -21.05 8.43 23.59
CA PHE A 555 -21.63 9.77 23.49
C PHE A 555 -23.13 9.79 23.84
N GLY A 556 -23.84 8.69 23.58
CA GLY A 556 -25.24 8.50 23.95
C GLY A 556 -26.11 9.73 23.73
N ASN A 557 -26.90 10.07 24.74
CA ASN A 557 -27.78 11.23 24.66
C ASN A 557 -27.06 12.56 24.84
N LEU A 558 -25.73 12.60 25.10
CA LEU A 558 -24.94 13.83 25.32
C LEU A 558 -24.63 14.61 24.04
N SER A 559 -25.01 14.07 22.89
CA SER A 559 -24.68 14.62 21.58
C SER A 559 -25.92 14.81 20.71
N LEU A 560 -25.88 15.85 19.88
CA LEU A 560 -26.73 16.00 18.72
C LEU A 560 -26.07 15.25 17.57
N TYR A 561 -26.79 14.33 16.93
CA TYR A 561 -26.27 13.61 15.78
C TYR A 561 -26.89 14.15 14.49
N ALA A 562 -26.08 14.25 13.45
CA ALA A 562 -26.52 14.67 12.13
C ALA A 562 -25.84 13.84 11.02
N SER A 563 -26.66 13.28 10.14
CA SER A 563 -26.24 12.49 8.98
C SER A 563 -26.37 13.27 7.67
N ASP A 564 -27.16 14.34 7.66
CA ASP A 564 -27.39 15.22 6.51
C ASP A 564 -27.59 16.69 6.93
N ALA A 565 -27.70 17.57 5.94
CA ALA A 565 -27.84 19.01 6.13
C ALA A 565 -29.14 19.41 6.87
N SER A 566 -30.22 18.66 6.71
CA SER A 566 -31.50 18.95 7.39
C SER A 566 -31.40 18.64 8.88
N GLU A 567 -30.76 17.53 9.24
CA GLU A 567 -30.50 17.19 10.64
C GLU A 567 -29.53 18.18 11.30
N VAL A 568 -28.52 18.65 10.56
CA VAL A 568 -27.66 19.75 11.01
C VAL A 568 -28.50 21.01 11.28
N GLU A 569 -29.37 21.43 10.36
CA GLU A 569 -30.22 22.62 10.55
C GLU A 569 -31.04 22.52 11.83
N ALA A 570 -31.73 21.39 12.02
CA ALA A 570 -32.56 21.15 13.21
C ALA A 570 -31.72 21.20 14.49
N ALA A 571 -30.52 20.62 14.48
CA ALA A 571 -29.61 20.64 15.62
C ALA A 571 -29.09 22.06 15.92
N LEU A 572 -28.75 22.85 14.91
CA LEU A 572 -28.32 24.25 15.09
C LEU A 572 -29.45 25.12 15.67
N ARG A 573 -30.72 24.89 15.28
CA ARG A 573 -31.87 25.57 15.89
C ARG A 573 -32.01 25.24 17.38
N ARG A 574 -31.81 23.97 17.75
CA ARG A 574 -31.86 23.56 19.17
C ARG A 574 -30.77 24.25 19.99
N VAL A 575 -29.55 24.30 19.45
CA VAL A 575 -28.45 25.07 20.08
C VAL A 575 -28.85 26.55 20.23
N ALA A 576 -29.42 27.16 19.20
CA ALA A 576 -29.83 28.56 19.24
C ALA A 576 -31.02 28.84 20.18
N GLY A 577 -31.87 27.85 20.44
CA GLY A 577 -32.98 27.94 21.39
C GLY A 577 -32.58 27.68 22.86
N GLY A 578 -31.35 27.21 23.11
CA GLY A 578 -30.93 26.78 24.44
C GLY A 578 -31.46 25.39 24.85
N ASP A 579 -32.08 24.65 23.92
CA ASP A 579 -32.62 23.30 24.13
C ASP A 579 -31.53 22.22 23.94
N VAL A 580 -30.43 22.40 24.68
CA VAL A 580 -29.26 21.53 24.72
C VAL A 580 -28.92 21.19 26.17
N LEU A 581 -28.37 19.99 26.37
CA LEU A 581 -28.33 19.24 27.64
C LEU A 581 -27.66 19.95 28.81
#